data_AF-A0A0G2ZAR2-F1
#
_entry.id   AF-A0A0G2ZAR2-F1
#
_cell.length_a   1.000
_cell.length_b   1.000
_cell.length_c   1.000
_cell.angle_alpha   90.00
_cell.angle_beta   90.00
_cell.angle_gamma   90.00
#
_symmetry.space_group_name_H-M   'P 1'
#
loop_
_entity.id
_entity.type
_entity.pdbx_description
1 polymer ?
#
loop_
_entity_poly.entity_id
_entity_poly.type
_entity_poly.pdbx_seq_one_letter_code
_entity_poly.pdbx_strand_id
1 'polypeptide(L)'
;MSVYETFKKSFWGPTIAWKRLFTKPVTIRVPKVYREAAPRYRGFHVNDWELCSGCSTCSKVCPTDAIKMVPVDITVEPGKKAQRPAIDYGRCTFCAMCVDICTTGSLNMTREYIHISDDPNTFFFLPDETGIHHNNPPLGYQRDENSDLLDLERVEMEELPGEDRVDSFIEFVKGYSREQAIVEASRCVDCELCIDVCPANMDIPRYIESVYRDNTTEGVDWIYKTNPLPGVCGRVCTHKCETVCSIGHRGEPVAIRWLKRYIIDQESTEDIIRHAKEEIVKKSTGKVAIIGAGPSGLAAAYYLALMGYSITIFESKALPGGVMRYGIPRYRLPDEALDKDIEVIKALGVEIKCNTTVGKDITLDELKEKYDAVFLGTGFTTGRSTRVPGTDHKNVLMALPLLEKIRDYLRDPENAEKPPIPASLIVIGGGNVAMDVARSVARLQKMEGKKINVKVTSLESMEEMPADLEEIVEGKEEGIMFFPSRGPKEVVIKDGKIVGLKTVACTRVFDEEGRFNPQFDESDVTIIEGEMIVEAIGQAPDYSYLPEELSEKLEFVRGRLLVNEKGQTSIPWLFAGGDIVHGPDIIHGVADGHKAAIGIDEFLRNKEG
;
A
#
# COMPACT_ATOMS: atom_id res chain seq x y z
N MET A 1 -12.84 63.73 11.32
CA MET A 1 -13.07 64.61 10.16
C MET A 1 -13.02 63.77 8.91
N SER A 2 -14.17 63.58 8.28
CA SER A 2 -14.28 62.88 7.00
C SER A 2 -13.39 63.58 5.95
N VAL A 3 -12.82 62.84 5.00
CA VAL A 3 -12.10 63.40 3.83
C VAL A 3 -12.96 64.45 3.10
N TYR A 4 -14.29 64.39 3.26
CA TYR A 4 -15.23 65.40 2.76
C TYR A 4 -15.21 66.75 3.49
N GLU A 5 -14.78 66.82 4.75
CA GLU A 5 -14.75 68.09 5.51
C GLU A 5 -13.50 68.94 5.22
N THR A 6 -12.45 68.34 4.65
CA THR A 6 -11.20 69.04 4.29
C THR A 6 -11.34 69.88 3.02
N PHE A 7 -12.40 69.68 2.24
CA PHE A 7 -12.70 70.49 1.04
C PHE A 7 -13.67 71.64 1.36
N LYS A 8 -13.35 72.47 2.36
CA LYS A 8 -13.81 73.86 2.31
C LYS A 8 -13.25 74.44 1.01
N LYS A 9 -14.13 74.80 0.07
CA LYS A 9 -13.78 75.36 -1.24
C LYS A 9 -12.85 76.55 -1.07
N SER A 10 -11.54 76.28 -1.07
CA SER A 10 -10.51 77.30 -1.18
C SER A 10 -10.77 78.03 -2.49
N PHE A 11 -10.85 79.35 -2.45
CA PHE A 11 -10.97 80.20 -3.63
C PHE A 11 -9.86 79.91 -4.67
N TRP A 12 -8.71 79.40 -4.20
CA TRP A 12 -7.57 78.97 -5.00
C TRP A 12 -7.52 77.45 -5.26
N GLY A 13 -8.53 76.67 -4.87
CA GLY A 13 -8.63 75.24 -5.18
C GLY A 13 -8.42 74.90 -6.67
N PRO A 14 -8.94 75.70 -7.63
CA PRO A 14 -8.69 75.49 -9.05
C PRO A 14 -7.21 75.65 -9.47
N THR A 15 -6.40 76.45 -8.75
CA THR A 15 -4.98 76.65 -9.12
C THR A 15 -4.07 75.51 -8.64
N ILE A 16 -4.55 74.62 -7.76
CA ILE A 16 -3.86 73.36 -7.43
C ILE A 16 -3.84 72.42 -8.64
N ALA A 17 -4.90 72.43 -9.47
CA ALA A 17 -4.91 71.69 -10.73
C ALA A 17 -3.85 72.22 -11.73
N TRP A 18 -3.53 73.52 -11.67
CA TRP A 18 -2.51 74.13 -12.53
C TRP A 18 -1.10 73.63 -12.19
N LYS A 19 -0.81 73.34 -10.92
CA LYS A 19 0.44 72.63 -10.51
C LYS A 19 0.57 71.24 -11.13
N ARG A 20 -0.54 70.63 -11.55
CA ARG A 20 -0.58 69.29 -12.16
C ARG A 20 -0.78 69.32 -13.68
N LEU A 21 -0.92 70.50 -14.29
CA LEU A 21 -1.21 70.67 -15.72
C LEU A 21 -0.15 70.01 -16.64
N PHE A 22 1.12 70.03 -16.19
CA PHE A 22 2.24 69.38 -16.88
C PHE A 22 2.69 68.07 -16.22
N THR A 23 2.01 67.62 -15.17
CA THR A 23 2.31 66.32 -14.55
C THR A 23 1.63 65.24 -15.37
N LYS A 24 2.41 64.29 -15.90
CA LYS A 24 1.84 63.13 -16.60
C LYS A 24 0.94 62.36 -15.61
N PRO A 25 -0.33 62.10 -15.94
CA PRO A 25 -1.20 61.34 -15.05
C PRO A 25 -0.62 59.93 -14.85
N VAL A 26 -0.63 59.47 -13.60
CA VAL A 26 -0.19 58.10 -13.24
C VAL A 26 -1.20 57.06 -13.72
N THR A 27 -2.45 57.48 -13.95
CA THR A 27 -3.54 56.66 -14.48
C THR A 27 -3.38 56.44 -15.98
N ILE A 28 -3.46 55.18 -16.40
CA ILE A 28 -3.48 54.76 -17.80
C ILE A 28 -4.92 54.52 -18.26
N ARG A 29 -5.17 54.63 -19.57
CA ARG A 29 -6.48 54.30 -20.15
C ARG A 29 -6.55 52.80 -20.44
N VAL A 30 -7.06 52.00 -19.51
CA VAL A 30 -7.39 50.58 -19.76
C VAL A 30 -8.67 50.49 -20.62
N PRO A 31 -8.77 49.59 -21.61
CA PRO A 31 -7.77 48.61 -22.08
C PRO A 31 -6.80 49.16 -23.17
N LYS A 32 -6.89 50.45 -23.53
CA LYS A 32 -6.13 51.04 -24.65
C LYS A 32 -4.61 51.12 -24.43
N VAL A 33 -4.18 51.16 -23.17
CA VAL A 33 -2.76 51.18 -22.76
C VAL A 33 -2.55 50.05 -21.79
N TYR A 34 -1.81 49.03 -22.23
CA TYR A 34 -1.38 47.92 -21.38
C TYR A 34 -0.21 48.35 -20.51
N ARG A 35 -0.28 48.03 -19.22
CA ARG A 35 0.85 48.15 -18.31
C ARG A 35 1.29 46.75 -17.94
N GLU A 36 2.54 46.45 -18.25
CA GLU A 36 3.14 45.18 -17.87
C GLU A 36 3.10 45.01 -16.35
N ALA A 37 2.54 43.89 -15.90
CA ALA A 37 2.45 43.58 -14.48
C ALA A 37 3.83 43.26 -13.92
N ALA A 38 4.01 43.38 -12.60
CA ALA A 38 5.27 42.97 -11.95
C ALA A 38 5.54 41.46 -12.19
N PRO A 39 6.81 41.01 -12.14
CA PRO A 39 7.15 39.60 -12.35
C PRO A 39 6.38 38.63 -11.45
N ARG A 40 6.13 38.99 -10.17
CA ARG A 40 5.37 38.16 -9.21
C ARG A 40 3.89 38.56 -9.07
N TYR A 41 3.31 39.18 -10.10
CA TYR A 41 1.91 39.59 -10.04
C TYR A 41 0.97 38.38 -9.92
N ARG A 42 -0.06 38.48 -9.09
CA ARG A 42 -1.08 37.44 -8.89
C ARG A 42 -2.24 37.66 -9.86
N GLY A 43 -2.08 37.20 -11.09
CA GLY A 43 -3.07 37.31 -12.16
C GLY A 43 -4.02 36.12 -12.25
N PHE A 44 -4.61 35.91 -13.43
CA PHE A 44 -5.45 34.74 -13.67
C PHE A 44 -4.62 33.45 -13.61
N HIS A 45 -5.25 32.36 -13.20
CA HIS A 45 -4.59 31.07 -13.03
C HIS A 45 -4.43 30.36 -14.38
N VAL A 46 -3.40 29.52 -14.43
CA VAL A 46 -3.20 28.47 -15.42
C VAL A 46 -3.07 27.14 -14.68
N ASN A 47 -3.49 26.06 -15.32
CA ASN A 47 -3.36 24.73 -14.76
C ASN A 47 -2.77 23.75 -15.77
N ASP A 48 -1.66 23.12 -15.38
CA ASP A 48 -1.11 21.97 -16.09
C ASP A 48 -1.98 20.74 -15.80
N TRP A 49 -2.70 20.26 -16.81
CA TRP A 49 -3.62 19.14 -16.63
C TRP A 49 -2.91 17.79 -16.55
N GLU A 50 -1.69 17.65 -17.09
CA GLU A 50 -0.93 16.41 -17.01
C GLU A 50 -0.40 16.20 -15.60
N LEU A 51 0.07 17.28 -14.96
CA LEU A 51 0.58 17.29 -13.59
C LEU A 51 -0.54 17.35 -12.52
N CYS A 52 -1.75 17.77 -12.85
CA CYS A 52 -2.82 17.89 -11.87
C CYS A 52 -3.39 16.51 -11.47
N SER A 53 -3.30 16.16 -10.19
CA SER A 53 -3.86 14.91 -9.65
C SER A 53 -5.37 14.98 -9.36
N GLY A 54 -5.98 16.17 -9.41
CA GLY A 54 -7.40 16.35 -9.04
C GLY A 54 -7.67 16.17 -7.54
N CYS A 55 -6.65 16.35 -6.67
CA CYS A 55 -6.71 16.13 -5.22
C CYS A 55 -7.64 17.07 -4.44
N SER A 56 -8.22 18.10 -5.08
CA SER A 56 -9.10 19.13 -4.50
C SER A 56 -8.50 20.05 -3.43
N THR A 57 -7.22 19.92 -3.06
CA THR A 57 -6.59 20.73 -2.02
C THR A 57 -6.68 22.25 -2.29
N CYS A 58 -6.56 22.67 -3.55
CA CYS A 58 -6.74 24.07 -3.96
C CYS A 58 -8.16 24.61 -3.71
N SER A 59 -9.18 23.75 -3.82
CA SER A 59 -10.57 24.09 -3.51
C SER A 59 -10.77 24.16 -1.99
N LYS A 60 -10.29 23.16 -1.24
CA LYS A 60 -10.40 23.10 0.23
C LYS A 60 -9.73 24.27 0.94
N VAL A 61 -8.58 24.75 0.44
CA VAL A 61 -7.87 25.90 1.04
C VAL A 61 -8.51 27.26 0.69
N CYS A 62 -9.42 27.31 -0.27
CA CYS A 62 -9.93 28.57 -0.82
C CYS A 62 -10.83 29.29 0.21
N PRO A 63 -10.43 30.45 0.76
CA PRO A 63 -11.18 31.10 1.83
C PRO A 63 -12.52 31.71 1.38
N THR A 64 -12.76 31.78 0.06
CA THR A 64 -13.98 32.39 -0.52
C THR A 64 -14.81 31.41 -1.35
N ASP A 65 -14.49 30.11 -1.30
CA ASP A 65 -15.13 29.07 -2.11
C ASP A 65 -15.18 29.45 -3.60
N ALA A 66 -14.12 30.12 -4.08
CA ALA A 66 -14.00 30.56 -5.47
C ALA A 66 -13.60 29.42 -6.40
N ILE A 67 -13.04 28.33 -5.88
CA ILE A 67 -12.56 27.20 -6.67
C ILE A 67 -13.51 26.02 -6.51
N LYS A 68 -14.03 25.52 -7.62
CA LYS A 68 -14.85 24.30 -7.70
C LYS A 68 -14.12 23.24 -8.50
N MET A 69 -14.06 22.02 -7.98
CA MET A 69 -13.56 20.87 -8.76
C MET A 69 -14.64 20.45 -9.76
N VAL A 70 -14.34 20.54 -11.05
CA VAL A 70 -15.27 20.16 -12.13
C VAL A 70 -14.76 18.91 -12.85
N PRO A 71 -15.66 17.99 -13.26
CA PRO A 71 -15.26 16.82 -14.02
C PRO A 71 -14.70 17.21 -15.40
N VAL A 72 -13.68 16.51 -15.86
CA VAL A 72 -13.08 16.68 -17.19
C VAL A 72 -12.96 15.33 -17.89
N ASP A 73 -12.98 15.34 -19.22
CA ASP A 73 -12.84 14.13 -20.04
C ASP A 73 -11.36 13.81 -20.26
N ILE A 74 -10.78 13.04 -19.33
CA ILE A 74 -9.39 12.57 -19.38
C ILE A 74 -9.31 11.10 -18.99
N THR A 75 -8.34 10.38 -19.55
CA THR A 75 -7.99 9.05 -19.07
C THR A 75 -7.43 9.14 -17.65
N VAL A 76 -8.03 8.41 -16.71
CA VAL A 76 -7.62 8.43 -15.30
C VAL A 76 -6.63 7.32 -15.02
N GLU A 77 -5.44 7.71 -14.57
CA GLU A 77 -4.44 6.80 -14.02
C GLU A 77 -4.70 6.58 -12.51
N PRO A 78 -4.28 5.44 -11.93
CA PRO A 78 -4.34 5.24 -10.48
C PRO A 78 -3.70 6.41 -9.73
N GLY A 79 -4.40 6.94 -8.72
CA GLY A 79 -3.92 8.11 -7.96
C GLY A 79 -4.22 9.47 -8.57
N LYS A 80 -4.99 9.53 -9.66
CA LYS A 80 -5.55 10.79 -10.20
C LYS A 80 -7.07 10.75 -10.19
N LYS A 81 -7.70 11.92 -10.11
CA LYS A 81 -9.14 12.12 -10.31
C LYS A 81 -9.36 12.88 -11.61
N ALA A 82 -10.43 12.53 -12.34
CA ALA A 82 -10.89 13.24 -13.55
C ALA A 82 -11.54 14.59 -13.22
N GLN A 83 -10.88 15.40 -12.39
CA GLN A 83 -11.40 16.69 -11.94
C GLN A 83 -10.32 17.77 -11.98
N ARG A 84 -10.71 18.98 -12.39
CA ARG A 84 -9.81 20.14 -12.48
C ARG A 84 -10.44 21.36 -11.79
N PRO A 85 -9.63 22.29 -11.25
CA PRO A 85 -10.13 23.42 -10.49
C PRO A 85 -10.67 24.52 -11.43
N ALA A 86 -11.99 24.66 -11.53
CA ALA A 86 -12.60 25.84 -12.13
C ALA A 86 -12.66 27.00 -11.12
N ILE A 87 -12.39 28.22 -11.57
CA ILE A 87 -12.20 29.39 -10.72
C ILE A 87 -13.25 30.45 -11.05
N ASP A 88 -13.97 30.89 -10.03
CA ASP A 88 -14.88 32.03 -10.05
C ASP A 88 -14.11 33.31 -9.68
N TYR A 89 -13.72 34.08 -10.70
CA TYR A 89 -13.02 35.35 -10.52
C TYR A 89 -13.90 36.47 -9.96
N GLY A 90 -15.23 36.28 -9.90
CA GLY A 90 -16.12 37.17 -9.14
C GLY A 90 -15.99 37.00 -7.63
N ARG A 91 -15.49 35.84 -7.17
CA ARG A 91 -15.24 35.51 -5.75
C ARG A 91 -13.77 35.47 -5.37
N CYS A 92 -12.88 35.24 -6.32
CA CYS A 92 -11.46 35.12 -6.07
C CYS A 92 -10.86 36.41 -5.50
N THR A 93 -10.09 36.29 -4.41
CA THR A 93 -9.38 37.41 -3.77
C THR A 93 -7.91 37.48 -4.15
N PHE A 94 -7.44 36.61 -5.06
CA PHE A 94 -6.05 36.55 -5.55
C PHE A 94 -5.02 36.41 -4.40
N CYS A 95 -5.35 35.64 -3.35
CA CYS A 95 -4.48 35.40 -2.20
C CYS A 95 -3.32 34.43 -2.48
N ALA A 96 -3.41 33.63 -3.55
CA ALA A 96 -2.48 32.58 -3.97
C ALA A 96 -2.35 31.33 -3.08
N MET A 97 -3.15 31.19 -2.02
CA MET A 97 -3.13 29.99 -1.16
C MET A 97 -3.34 28.67 -1.94
N CYS A 98 -4.16 28.70 -2.99
CA CYS A 98 -4.40 27.56 -3.88
C CYS A 98 -3.15 27.12 -4.65
N VAL A 99 -2.25 28.05 -4.99
CA VAL A 99 -0.96 27.79 -5.63
C VAL A 99 0.04 27.32 -4.58
N ASP A 100 0.08 28.00 -3.43
CA ASP A 100 0.99 27.69 -2.32
C ASP A 100 0.77 26.25 -1.81
N ILE A 101 -0.47 25.81 -1.62
CA ILE A 101 -0.81 24.46 -1.17
C ILE A 101 -0.76 23.38 -2.28
N CYS A 102 -0.58 23.76 -3.56
CA CYS A 102 -0.73 22.82 -4.67
C CYS A 102 0.31 21.70 -4.59
N THR A 103 -0.15 20.48 -4.29
CA THR A 103 0.72 19.33 -3.99
C THR A 103 1.51 18.82 -5.18
N THR A 104 1.07 19.12 -6.42
CA THR A 104 1.80 18.76 -7.63
C THR A 104 2.50 19.95 -8.29
N GLY A 105 2.24 21.17 -7.83
CA GLY A 105 2.72 22.40 -8.49
C GLY A 105 2.04 22.72 -9.84
N SER A 106 0.98 21.99 -10.19
CA SER A 106 0.25 22.16 -11.45
C SER A 106 -0.52 23.47 -11.59
N LEU A 107 -0.85 24.16 -10.49
CA LEU A 107 -1.61 25.41 -10.50
C LEU A 107 -0.68 26.60 -10.30
N ASN A 108 -0.70 27.56 -11.21
CA ASN A 108 0.13 28.78 -11.15
C ASN A 108 -0.70 30.02 -11.47
N MET A 109 -0.19 31.20 -11.14
CA MET A 109 -0.82 32.48 -11.53
C MET A 109 0.01 33.16 -12.62
N THR A 110 -0.67 33.87 -13.51
CA THR A 110 -0.08 34.59 -14.63
C THR A 110 0.17 36.06 -14.28
N ARG A 111 0.80 36.80 -15.18
CA ARG A 111 0.88 38.27 -15.13
C ARG A 111 -0.34 38.94 -15.76
N GLU A 112 -1.31 38.16 -16.20
CA GLU A 112 -2.51 38.65 -16.86
C GLU A 112 -3.58 39.04 -15.82
N TYR A 113 -4.15 40.24 -15.96
CA TYR A 113 -5.07 40.80 -14.96
C TYR A 113 -6.25 41.58 -15.55
N ILE A 114 -6.36 41.63 -16.87
CA ILE A 114 -7.40 42.38 -17.58
C ILE A 114 -8.30 41.35 -18.25
N HIS A 115 -9.51 41.17 -17.74
CA HIS A 115 -10.60 40.44 -18.40
C HIS A 115 -11.82 41.36 -18.42
N ILE A 116 -12.36 41.63 -19.60
CA ILE A 116 -13.50 42.54 -19.81
C ILE A 116 -14.54 41.79 -20.62
N SER A 117 -15.71 41.57 -20.01
CA SER A 117 -16.83 40.87 -20.62
C SER A 117 -18.13 41.46 -20.07
N ASP A 118 -19.18 41.48 -20.89
CA ASP A 118 -20.55 41.78 -20.51
C ASP A 118 -21.32 40.53 -20.05
N ASP A 119 -20.82 39.34 -20.36
CA ASP A 119 -21.31 38.06 -19.85
C ASP A 119 -20.59 37.68 -18.55
N PRO A 120 -21.29 37.62 -17.40
CA PRO A 120 -20.68 37.24 -16.13
C PRO A 120 -20.18 35.79 -16.10
N ASN A 121 -20.67 34.91 -16.98
CA ASN A 121 -20.24 33.51 -17.01
C ASN A 121 -18.79 33.36 -17.45
N THR A 122 -18.21 34.32 -18.16
CA THR A 122 -16.80 34.28 -18.57
C THR A 122 -15.83 34.45 -17.41
N PHE A 123 -16.30 34.89 -16.24
CA PHE A 123 -15.52 34.97 -15.00
C PHE A 123 -15.47 33.64 -14.24
N PHE A 124 -16.28 32.65 -14.62
CA PHE A 124 -16.12 31.27 -14.18
C PHE A 124 -15.32 30.51 -15.25
N PHE A 125 -14.05 30.27 -14.97
CA PHE A 125 -13.12 29.77 -15.96
C PHE A 125 -12.50 28.45 -15.50
N LEU A 126 -12.37 27.51 -16.42
CA LEU A 126 -11.61 26.29 -16.21
C LEU A 126 -10.18 26.49 -16.76
N PRO A 127 -9.17 26.71 -15.92
CA PRO A 127 -7.81 26.95 -16.38
C PRO A 127 -7.21 25.74 -17.06
N ASP A 128 -6.52 26.00 -18.16
CA ASP A 128 -5.53 25.14 -18.80
C ASP A 128 -4.18 25.88 -18.81
N GLU A 129 -3.19 25.33 -19.51
CA GLU A 129 -1.85 25.93 -19.67
C GLU A 129 -1.86 27.26 -20.46
N THR A 130 -2.90 27.48 -21.26
CA THR A 130 -3.01 28.61 -22.19
C THR A 130 -3.68 29.85 -21.57
N GLY A 131 -4.30 29.69 -20.40
CA GLY A 131 -4.92 30.76 -19.62
C GLY A 131 -6.27 31.23 -20.16
N ILE A 132 -6.89 32.20 -19.49
CA ILE A 132 -8.28 32.63 -19.76
C ILE A 132 -8.51 33.21 -21.16
N HIS A 133 -7.45 33.64 -21.84
CA HIS A 133 -7.51 34.13 -23.23
C HIS A 133 -6.76 33.25 -24.24
N HIS A 134 -6.38 32.03 -23.85
CA HIS A 134 -5.74 31.04 -24.73
C HIS A 134 -4.51 31.55 -25.50
N ASN A 135 -3.65 32.31 -24.82
CA ASN A 135 -2.52 33.02 -25.45
C ASN A 135 -1.16 32.73 -24.79
N ASN A 136 -1.08 31.73 -23.91
CA ASN A 136 0.13 31.35 -23.17
C ASN A 136 0.76 32.56 -22.44
N PRO A 137 0.02 33.16 -21.50
CA PRO A 137 0.46 34.39 -20.85
C PRO A 137 1.72 34.11 -20.00
N PRO A 138 2.61 35.11 -19.85
CA PRO A 138 3.78 34.94 -19.01
C PRO A 138 3.35 34.70 -17.56
N LEU A 139 4.02 33.74 -16.91
CA LEU A 139 3.79 33.39 -15.51
C LEU A 139 4.12 34.57 -14.59
N GLY A 140 3.32 34.70 -13.53
CA GLY A 140 3.39 35.74 -12.53
C GLY A 140 3.86 35.17 -11.20
N TYR A 141 2.99 35.24 -10.19
CA TYR A 141 3.24 34.62 -8.90
C TYR A 141 3.37 33.10 -9.03
N GLN A 142 4.52 32.62 -8.58
CA GLN A 142 4.80 31.22 -8.34
C GLN A 142 5.21 31.07 -6.88
N ARG A 143 4.85 29.93 -6.30
CA ARG A 143 5.32 29.52 -4.98
C ARG A 143 6.86 29.49 -4.99
N ASP A 144 7.44 30.02 -3.93
CA ASP A 144 8.85 29.84 -3.54
C ASP A 144 8.95 29.17 -2.16
N GLU A 145 10.18 28.89 -1.73
CA GLU A 145 10.50 28.21 -0.46
C GLU A 145 9.87 28.87 0.78
N ASN A 146 9.64 30.19 0.78
CA ASN A 146 9.06 30.90 1.92
C ASN A 146 7.52 30.86 1.94
N SER A 147 6.92 30.35 0.87
CA SER A 147 5.46 30.30 0.66
C SER A 147 4.94 28.87 0.51
N ASP A 148 5.80 27.87 0.67
CA ASP A 148 5.37 26.48 0.67
C ASP A 148 4.63 26.16 1.97
N LEU A 149 3.41 25.66 1.83
CA LEU A 149 2.55 25.31 2.95
C LEU A 149 2.63 23.81 3.30
N LEU A 150 3.44 23.05 2.56
CA LEU A 150 3.58 21.61 2.73
C LEU A 150 4.91 21.28 3.39
N ASP A 151 4.87 20.34 4.32
CA ASP A 151 6.06 19.67 4.82
C ASP A 151 6.37 18.44 3.95
N LEU A 152 7.46 18.53 3.19
CA LEU A 152 7.82 17.59 2.14
C LEU A 152 8.73 16.47 2.63
N GLU A 153 9.26 16.56 3.85
CA GLU A 153 10.15 15.56 4.43
C GLU A 153 9.34 14.64 5.35
N ARG A 154 9.54 13.32 5.22
CA ARG A 154 8.89 12.33 6.08
C ARG A 154 9.57 12.30 7.43
N VAL A 155 8.76 12.20 8.49
CA VAL A 155 9.31 11.96 9.83
C VAL A 155 9.94 10.56 9.83
N GLU A 156 11.25 10.52 10.03
CA GLU A 156 12.01 9.28 10.07
C GLU A 156 11.54 8.38 11.22
N MET A 157 11.36 7.10 10.91
CA MET A 157 11.07 6.07 11.90
C MET A 157 12.38 5.55 12.47
N GLU A 158 12.50 5.53 13.79
CA GLU A 158 13.74 5.05 14.40
C GLU A 158 13.88 3.53 14.20
N GLU A 159 15.05 3.13 13.69
CA GLU A 159 15.42 1.74 13.49
C GLU A 159 16.74 1.43 14.20
N LEU A 160 16.93 0.17 14.62
CA LEU A 160 18.24 -0.27 15.11
C LEU A 160 19.28 -0.24 13.98
N PRO A 161 20.57 -0.01 14.24
CA PRO A 161 21.62 -0.17 13.22
C PRO A 161 21.72 -1.61 12.70
N GLY A 162 22.11 -1.81 11.44
CA GLY A 162 22.22 -3.14 10.83
C GLY A 162 23.11 -4.13 11.60
N GLU A 163 24.17 -3.64 12.23
CA GLU A 163 25.07 -4.43 13.08
C GLU A 163 24.40 -5.00 14.33
N ASP A 164 23.37 -4.31 14.86
CA ASP A 164 22.58 -4.76 16.01
C ASP A 164 21.37 -5.60 15.57
N ARG A 165 20.79 -5.31 14.38
CA ARG A 165 19.65 -6.06 13.82
C ARG A 165 19.97 -7.55 13.67
N VAL A 166 21.20 -7.86 13.28
CA VAL A 166 21.59 -9.23 12.93
C VAL A 166 21.74 -10.16 14.15
N ASP A 167 21.80 -9.60 15.35
CA ASP A 167 21.99 -10.35 16.60
C ASP A 167 20.67 -10.90 17.18
N SER A 168 19.51 -10.54 16.61
CA SER A 168 18.21 -11.01 17.12
C SER A 168 17.10 -11.08 16.05
N PHE A 169 15.95 -11.62 16.45
CA PHE A 169 14.71 -11.61 15.67
C PHE A 169 13.66 -10.64 16.24
N ILE A 170 14.09 -9.72 17.10
CA ILE A 170 13.22 -8.68 17.66
C ILE A 170 12.88 -7.67 16.55
N GLU A 171 11.67 -7.12 16.58
CA GLU A 171 11.26 -6.03 15.70
C GLU A 171 12.23 -4.85 15.87
N PHE A 172 12.90 -4.48 14.78
CA PHE A 172 13.97 -3.47 14.82
C PHE A 172 13.46 -2.05 14.54
N VAL A 173 12.28 -1.95 13.94
CA VAL A 173 11.56 -0.69 13.70
C VAL A 173 10.81 -0.34 14.98
N LYS A 174 11.18 0.76 15.65
CA LYS A 174 10.69 1.07 17.00
C LYS A 174 9.25 1.59 17.05
N GLY A 175 8.72 2.11 15.95
CA GLY A 175 7.43 2.79 15.93
C GLY A 175 7.57 4.27 16.30
N TYR A 176 6.56 5.07 15.95
CA TYR A 176 6.58 6.51 16.22
C TYR A 176 6.33 6.79 17.70
N SER A 177 7.04 7.80 18.23
CA SER A 177 6.58 8.49 19.43
C SER A 177 5.27 9.26 19.15
N ARG A 178 4.58 9.68 20.20
CA ARG A 178 3.38 10.52 20.08
C ARG A 178 3.65 11.81 19.29
N GLU A 179 4.76 12.48 19.60
CA GLU A 179 5.14 13.73 18.94
C GLU A 179 5.47 13.50 17.45
N GLN A 180 6.22 12.45 17.13
CA GLN A 180 6.53 12.08 15.75
C GLN A 180 5.27 11.76 14.96
N ALA A 181 4.35 10.99 15.55
CA ALA A 181 3.10 10.60 14.90
C ALA A 181 2.20 11.81 14.61
N ILE A 182 2.09 12.77 15.53
CA ILE A 182 1.30 14.00 15.32
C ILE A 182 1.92 14.85 14.20
N VAL A 183 3.25 15.00 14.19
CA VAL A 183 3.96 15.75 13.13
C VAL A 183 3.76 15.08 11.78
N GLU A 184 3.96 13.77 11.67
CA GLU A 184 3.76 13.03 10.42
C GLU A 184 2.29 13.08 9.96
N ALA A 185 1.34 12.96 10.87
CA ALA A 185 -0.08 13.06 10.57
C ALA A 185 -0.48 14.46 10.06
N SER A 186 0.17 15.52 10.55
CA SER A 186 -0.10 16.91 10.16
C SER A 186 0.22 17.20 8.68
N ARG A 187 1.01 16.34 8.04
CA ARG A 187 1.36 16.46 6.62
C ARG A 187 0.17 16.16 5.71
N CYS A 188 -0.76 15.31 6.14
CA CYS A 188 -1.87 14.84 5.30
C CYS A 188 -2.82 15.99 4.90
N VAL A 189 -3.13 16.07 3.60
CA VAL A 189 -4.00 17.13 3.02
C VAL A 189 -5.44 16.68 2.75
N ASP A 190 -5.84 15.52 3.31
CA ASP A 190 -7.21 14.97 3.18
C ASP A 190 -7.70 14.86 1.71
N CYS A 191 -6.85 14.42 0.78
CA CYS A 191 -7.22 14.40 -0.66
C CYS A 191 -7.93 13.12 -1.14
N GLU A 192 -7.98 12.09 -0.30
CA GLU A 192 -8.64 10.80 -0.52
C GLU A 192 -8.09 9.94 -1.68
N LEU A 193 -7.06 10.38 -2.42
CA LEU A 193 -6.46 9.57 -3.51
C LEU A 193 -5.93 8.21 -3.03
N CYS A 194 -5.48 8.17 -1.78
CA CYS A 194 -5.01 6.95 -1.12
C CYS A 194 -6.13 5.93 -0.86
N ILE A 195 -7.38 6.36 -0.73
CA ILE A 195 -8.55 5.50 -0.54
C ILE A 195 -8.79 4.69 -1.81
N ASP A 196 -8.83 5.38 -2.95
CA ASP A 196 -9.19 4.81 -4.27
C ASP A 196 -8.28 3.65 -4.72
N VAL A 197 -7.02 3.65 -4.27
CA VAL A 197 -6.05 2.59 -4.62
C VAL A 197 -5.88 1.53 -3.55
N CYS A 198 -6.38 1.78 -2.33
CA CYS A 198 -6.34 0.78 -1.27
C CYS A 198 -7.35 -0.31 -1.61
N PRO A 199 -6.94 -1.59 -1.78
CA PRO A 199 -7.90 -2.64 -2.12
C PRO A 199 -9.04 -2.81 -1.11
N ALA A 200 -8.77 -2.47 0.15
CA ALA A 200 -9.76 -2.48 1.24
C ALA A 200 -10.60 -1.18 1.32
N ASN A 201 -10.32 -0.16 0.51
CA ASN A 201 -10.95 1.17 0.54
C ASN A 201 -10.96 1.79 1.94
N MET A 202 -9.82 1.72 2.64
CA MET A 202 -9.69 2.26 3.99
C MET A 202 -9.88 3.78 4.01
N ASP A 203 -10.57 4.30 5.02
CA ASP A 203 -10.73 5.74 5.21
C ASP A 203 -9.46 6.36 5.85
N ILE A 204 -8.44 6.47 5.02
CA ILE A 204 -7.08 6.85 5.41
C ILE A 204 -7.01 8.26 6.01
N PRO A 205 -7.59 9.29 5.40
CA PRO A 205 -7.56 10.63 5.97
C PRO A 205 -8.19 10.70 7.36
N ARG A 206 -9.28 9.96 7.63
CA ARG A 206 -9.96 10.02 8.94
C ARG A 206 -9.15 9.41 10.07
N TYR A 207 -8.53 8.25 9.87
CA TYR A 207 -7.68 7.71 10.93
C TYR A 207 -6.38 8.52 11.10
N ILE A 208 -5.85 9.14 10.04
CA ILE A 208 -4.70 10.07 10.16
C ILE A 208 -5.11 11.33 10.92
N GLU A 209 -6.28 11.90 10.62
CA GLU A 209 -6.84 13.03 11.34
C GLU A 209 -7.02 12.71 12.84
N SER A 210 -7.39 11.47 13.16
CA SER A 210 -7.50 10.98 14.53
C SER A 210 -6.14 11.02 15.26
N VAL A 211 -5.04 10.65 14.58
CA VAL A 211 -3.67 10.81 15.12
C VAL A 211 -3.28 12.27 15.30
N TYR A 212 -3.57 13.12 14.32
CA TYR A 212 -3.29 14.56 14.41
C TYR A 212 -4.00 15.23 15.60
N ARG A 213 -5.21 14.76 15.92
CA ARG A 213 -6.01 15.19 17.08
C ARG A 213 -5.66 14.48 18.38
N ASP A 214 -4.66 13.60 18.37
CA ASP A 214 -4.24 12.77 19.51
C ASP A 214 -5.37 11.91 20.09
N ASN A 215 -6.19 11.33 19.20
CA ASN A 215 -7.32 10.47 19.54
C ASN A 215 -7.18 9.12 18.83
N THR A 216 -6.26 8.27 19.30
CA THR A 216 -6.01 6.94 18.71
C THR A 216 -7.23 6.03 18.78
N THR A 217 -8.07 6.19 19.80
CA THR A 217 -9.30 5.42 19.97
C THR A 217 -10.28 5.63 18.81
N GLU A 218 -10.51 6.87 18.37
CA GLU A 218 -11.29 7.17 17.15
C GLU A 218 -10.61 6.60 15.89
N GLY A 219 -9.27 6.58 15.87
CA GLY A 219 -8.50 5.94 14.80
C GLY A 219 -8.82 4.44 14.65
N VAL A 220 -9.02 3.73 15.77
CA VAL A 220 -9.42 2.31 15.76
C VAL A 220 -10.77 2.14 15.08
N ASP A 221 -11.76 2.98 15.41
CA ASP A 221 -13.10 2.93 14.79
C ASP A 221 -13.02 3.06 13.27
N TRP A 222 -12.25 4.04 12.78
CA TRP A 222 -12.09 4.25 11.33
C TRP A 222 -11.39 3.09 10.63
N ILE A 223 -10.39 2.48 11.28
CA ILE A 223 -9.64 1.37 10.72
C ILE A 223 -10.51 0.10 10.62
N TYR A 224 -11.21 -0.29 11.69
CA TYR A 224 -11.93 -1.55 11.76
C TYR A 224 -13.21 -1.61 10.91
N LYS A 225 -13.69 -0.47 10.39
CA LYS A 225 -14.76 -0.42 9.37
C LYS A 225 -14.40 -1.18 8.10
N THR A 226 -13.12 -1.24 7.74
CA THR A 226 -12.65 -1.73 6.43
C THR A 226 -11.41 -2.61 6.48
N ASN A 227 -10.77 -2.74 7.65
CA ASN A 227 -9.61 -3.60 7.79
C ASN A 227 -9.59 -4.33 9.15
N PRO A 228 -9.81 -5.66 9.16
CA PRO A 228 -9.76 -6.47 10.38
C PRO A 228 -8.35 -6.94 10.76
N LEU A 229 -7.32 -6.61 9.97
CA LEU A 229 -5.92 -6.98 10.22
C LEU A 229 -4.98 -5.76 10.28
N PRO A 230 -5.30 -4.70 11.06
CA PRO A 230 -4.51 -3.49 11.03
C PRO A 230 -3.15 -3.60 11.73
N GLY A 231 -3.00 -4.47 12.73
CA GLY A 231 -1.70 -4.75 13.35
C GLY A 231 -0.71 -5.36 12.37
N VAL A 232 -1.18 -6.24 11.49
CA VAL A 232 -0.43 -6.78 10.35
C VAL A 232 -0.19 -5.72 9.29
N CYS A 233 -1.25 -5.06 8.82
CA CYS A 233 -1.14 -4.11 7.72
C CYS A 233 -0.37 -2.83 8.09
N GLY A 234 -0.18 -2.53 9.37
CA GLY A 234 0.70 -1.46 9.84
C GLY A 234 2.19 -1.79 9.73
N ARG A 235 2.54 -3.06 9.50
CA ARG A 235 3.93 -3.54 9.42
C ARG A 235 4.32 -3.97 8.02
N VAL A 236 3.52 -4.84 7.41
CA VAL A 236 3.92 -5.57 6.19
C VAL A 236 3.01 -5.36 4.99
N CYS A 237 2.13 -4.35 5.04
CA CYS A 237 1.33 -3.98 3.88
C CYS A 237 2.22 -3.43 2.74
N THR A 238 1.82 -3.73 1.51
CA THR A 238 2.41 -3.20 0.26
C THR A 238 2.15 -1.70 0.04
N HIS A 239 1.44 -1.05 0.97
CA HIS A 239 1.30 0.40 1.09
C HIS A 239 1.04 1.15 -0.23
N LYS A 240 0.22 0.56 -1.11
CA LYS A 240 -0.23 1.20 -2.38
C LYS A 240 -0.82 2.60 -2.20
N CYS A 241 -1.34 2.89 -1.02
CA CYS A 241 -1.81 4.21 -0.63
C CYS A 241 -0.71 5.28 -0.61
N GLU A 242 0.53 4.92 -0.27
CA GLU A 242 1.67 5.84 -0.22
C GLU A 242 2.22 6.12 -1.62
N THR A 243 2.15 5.16 -2.55
CA THR A 243 2.64 5.34 -3.93
C THR A 243 1.85 6.38 -4.72
N VAL A 244 0.62 6.70 -4.30
CA VAL A 244 -0.24 7.73 -4.91
C VAL A 244 -0.47 8.94 -4.01
N CYS A 245 0.23 9.02 -2.89
CA CYS A 245 0.07 10.13 -1.95
C CYS A 245 0.35 11.44 -2.69
N SER A 246 -0.56 12.42 -2.59
CA SER A 246 -0.43 13.67 -3.33
C SER A 246 0.84 14.46 -2.97
N ILE A 247 1.36 14.30 -1.75
CA ILE A 247 2.61 14.94 -1.30
C ILE A 247 3.83 14.32 -1.98
N GLY A 248 3.76 13.02 -2.28
CA GLY A 248 4.81 12.24 -2.94
C GLY A 248 5.20 12.75 -4.34
N HIS A 249 4.39 13.62 -4.95
CA HIS A 249 4.72 14.26 -6.23
C HIS A 249 5.86 15.29 -6.11
N ARG A 250 6.06 15.88 -4.93
CA ARG A 250 7.05 16.94 -4.69
C ARG A 250 8.04 16.60 -3.58
N GLY A 251 7.68 15.70 -2.68
CA GLY A 251 8.49 15.26 -1.55
C GLY A 251 8.23 13.79 -1.24
N GLU A 252 8.35 13.42 0.02
CA GLU A 252 8.13 12.05 0.47
C GLU A 252 6.64 11.83 0.82
N PRO A 253 6.06 10.67 0.49
CA PRO A 253 4.67 10.39 0.81
C PRO A 253 4.45 10.32 2.33
N VAL A 254 3.23 10.61 2.78
CA VAL A 254 2.84 10.41 4.19
C VAL A 254 3.06 8.95 4.57
N ALA A 255 3.61 8.67 5.75
CA ALA A 255 3.87 7.33 6.27
C ALA A 255 2.59 6.67 6.78
N ILE A 256 1.64 6.45 5.87
CA ILE A 256 0.29 5.92 6.12
C ILE A 256 0.34 4.57 6.84
N ARG A 257 1.22 3.65 6.39
CA ARG A 257 1.44 2.34 7.00
C ARG A 257 1.84 2.46 8.47
N TRP A 258 2.75 3.38 8.77
CA TRP A 258 3.28 3.57 10.12
C TRP A 258 2.33 4.33 11.05
N LEU A 259 1.56 5.30 10.55
CA LEU A 259 0.50 5.94 11.34
C LEU A 259 -0.58 4.93 11.75
N LYS A 260 -0.91 3.98 10.87
CA LYS A 260 -1.81 2.86 11.20
C LYS A 260 -1.22 1.96 12.29
N ARG A 261 0.07 1.62 12.17
CA ARG A 261 0.78 0.87 13.22
C ARG A 261 0.73 1.61 14.55
N TYR A 262 1.02 2.91 14.54
CA TYR A 262 1.01 3.75 15.74
C TYR A 262 -0.34 3.65 16.47
N ILE A 263 -1.46 3.83 15.77
CA ILE A 263 -2.81 3.71 16.34
C ILE A 263 -3.00 2.37 17.06
N ILE A 264 -2.71 1.25 16.39
CA ILE A 264 -2.95 -0.10 16.94
C ILE A 264 -1.97 -0.45 18.06
N ASP A 265 -0.74 0.06 18.00
CA ASP A 265 0.28 -0.20 19.02
C ASP A 265 -0.03 0.57 20.33
N GLN A 266 -0.71 1.72 20.27
CA GLN A 266 -1.11 2.49 21.48
C GLN A 266 -2.28 1.86 22.26
N GLU A 267 -3.15 1.12 21.57
CA GLU A 267 -4.42 0.66 22.15
C GLU A 267 -4.31 -0.76 22.74
N SER A 268 -5.02 -0.99 23.84
CA SER A 268 -5.12 -2.32 24.44
C SER A 268 -6.00 -3.24 23.60
N THR A 269 -5.76 -4.55 23.65
CA THR A 269 -6.59 -5.51 22.92
C THR A 269 -8.06 -5.45 23.36
N GLU A 270 -8.31 -5.23 24.66
CA GLU A 270 -9.66 -5.08 25.21
C GLU A 270 -10.38 -3.83 24.69
N ASP A 271 -9.67 -2.70 24.57
CA ASP A 271 -10.22 -1.48 23.99
C ASP A 271 -10.55 -1.69 22.51
N ILE A 272 -9.62 -2.26 21.74
CA ILE A 272 -9.85 -2.56 20.31
C ILE A 272 -11.08 -3.46 20.13
N ILE A 273 -11.20 -4.53 20.94
CA ILE A 273 -12.36 -5.44 20.91
C ILE A 273 -13.67 -4.70 21.18
N ARG A 274 -13.67 -3.75 22.13
CA ARG A 274 -14.87 -2.99 22.47
C ARG A 274 -15.37 -2.20 21.26
N HIS A 275 -14.46 -1.45 20.63
CA HIS A 275 -14.76 -0.62 19.48
C HIS A 275 -15.20 -1.45 18.26
N ALA A 276 -14.52 -2.55 17.97
CA ALA A 276 -14.89 -3.43 16.85
C ALA A 276 -16.25 -4.15 17.03
N LYS A 277 -16.73 -4.33 18.27
CA LYS A 277 -17.97 -5.06 18.58
C LYS A 277 -19.25 -4.25 18.44
N GLU A 278 -19.17 -2.92 18.47
CA GLU A 278 -20.36 -2.06 18.49
C GLU A 278 -21.19 -2.15 17.19
N GLU A 279 -20.62 -2.73 16.12
CA GLU A 279 -21.23 -2.79 14.78
C GLU A 279 -21.92 -4.12 14.41
N ILE A 280 -22.27 -5.02 15.34
CA ILE A 280 -23.02 -6.25 14.96
C ILE A 280 -24.47 -5.86 14.58
N VAL A 281 -24.72 -5.70 13.28
CA VAL A 281 -25.92 -5.03 12.75
C VAL A 281 -27.18 -5.90 12.82
N LYS A 282 -27.08 -7.23 12.71
CA LYS A 282 -28.25 -8.13 12.73
C LYS A 282 -27.85 -9.59 13.00
N LYS A 283 -28.63 -10.33 13.79
CA LYS A 283 -28.48 -11.79 13.87
C LYS A 283 -29.11 -12.43 12.62
N SER A 284 -28.28 -12.93 11.72
CA SER A 284 -28.70 -13.80 10.62
C SER A 284 -28.73 -15.27 11.08
N THR A 285 -29.43 -16.14 10.35
CA THR A 285 -29.49 -17.58 10.61
C THR A 285 -28.73 -18.32 9.51
N GLY A 286 -27.45 -18.60 9.74
CA GLY A 286 -26.66 -19.40 8.79
C GLY A 286 -25.30 -19.79 9.34
N LYS A 287 -24.77 -20.91 8.86
CA LYS A 287 -23.45 -21.44 9.23
C LYS A 287 -22.53 -21.40 8.03
N VAL A 288 -21.34 -20.82 8.20
CA VAL A 288 -20.32 -20.73 7.14
C VAL A 288 -19.04 -21.41 7.59
N ALA A 289 -18.51 -22.30 6.75
CA ALA A 289 -17.19 -22.88 6.93
C ALA A 289 -16.15 -22.11 6.11
N ILE A 290 -15.02 -21.81 6.73
CA ILE A 290 -13.88 -21.13 6.10
C ILE A 290 -12.69 -22.08 6.14
N ILE A 291 -12.06 -22.32 4.99
CA ILE A 291 -10.90 -23.20 4.88
C ILE A 291 -9.65 -22.35 4.74
N GLY A 292 -8.81 -22.36 5.77
CA GLY A 292 -7.58 -21.56 5.89
C GLY A 292 -7.76 -20.31 6.76
N ALA A 293 -6.87 -20.12 7.73
CA ALA A 293 -6.85 -18.96 8.62
C ALA A 293 -5.80 -17.91 8.17
N GLY A 294 -5.63 -17.72 6.87
CA GLY A 294 -4.81 -16.64 6.30
C GLY A 294 -5.56 -15.30 6.26
N PRO A 295 -4.99 -14.27 5.60
CA PRO A 295 -5.59 -12.94 5.55
C PRO A 295 -7.04 -12.93 5.04
N SER A 296 -7.32 -13.65 3.95
CA SER A 296 -8.66 -13.68 3.34
C SER A 296 -9.68 -14.45 4.18
N GLY A 297 -9.30 -15.58 4.77
CA GLY A 297 -10.17 -16.35 5.66
C GLY A 297 -10.52 -15.61 6.94
N LEU A 298 -9.53 -14.96 7.58
CA LEU A 298 -9.75 -14.13 8.76
C LEU A 298 -10.64 -12.91 8.45
N ALA A 299 -10.40 -12.24 7.33
CA ALA A 299 -11.23 -11.11 6.91
C ALA A 299 -12.67 -11.53 6.59
N ALA A 300 -12.87 -12.61 5.84
CA ALA A 300 -14.21 -13.14 5.56
C ALA A 300 -14.95 -13.50 6.86
N ALA A 301 -14.26 -14.14 7.80
CA ALA A 301 -14.82 -14.48 9.10
C ALA A 301 -15.28 -13.26 9.89
N TYR A 302 -14.45 -12.21 9.93
CA TYR A 302 -14.76 -10.96 10.61
C TYR A 302 -16.05 -10.32 10.06
N TYR A 303 -16.12 -10.10 8.75
CA TYR A 303 -17.28 -9.44 8.14
C TYR A 303 -18.56 -10.28 8.25
N LEU A 304 -18.47 -11.60 8.04
CA LEU A 304 -19.63 -12.48 8.21
C LEU A 304 -20.11 -12.56 9.67
N ALA A 305 -19.19 -12.47 10.65
CA ALA A 305 -19.56 -12.41 12.05
C ALA A 305 -20.28 -11.10 12.40
N LEU A 306 -19.85 -9.96 11.85
CA LEU A 306 -20.58 -8.68 11.97
C LEU A 306 -21.97 -8.73 11.34
N MET A 307 -22.14 -9.50 10.26
CA MET A 307 -23.44 -9.80 9.64
C MET A 307 -24.27 -10.85 10.41
N GLY A 308 -23.73 -11.38 11.51
CA GLY A 308 -24.42 -12.26 12.46
C GLY A 308 -24.46 -13.75 12.10
N TYR A 309 -23.64 -14.21 11.17
CA TYR A 309 -23.52 -15.63 10.82
C TYR A 309 -22.66 -16.39 11.84
N SER A 310 -22.89 -17.71 11.96
CA SER A 310 -22.03 -18.60 12.75
C SER A 310 -20.86 -19.10 11.93
N ILE A 311 -19.64 -18.78 12.33
CA ILE A 311 -18.43 -19.04 11.53
C ILE A 311 -17.53 -20.06 12.22
N THR A 312 -17.07 -21.05 11.45
CA THR A 312 -15.99 -21.96 11.85
C THR A 312 -14.89 -21.92 10.80
N ILE A 313 -13.68 -21.54 11.20
CA ILE A 313 -12.47 -21.61 10.39
C ILE A 313 -11.76 -22.94 10.65
N PHE A 314 -11.33 -23.62 9.58
CA PHE A 314 -10.52 -24.83 9.63
C PHE A 314 -9.10 -24.49 9.17
N GLU A 315 -8.12 -24.67 10.06
CA GLU A 315 -6.71 -24.38 9.82
C GLU A 315 -5.87 -25.63 9.98
N SER A 316 -5.07 -25.94 8.96
CA SER A 316 -4.17 -27.09 8.91
C SER A 316 -3.05 -27.03 9.96
N LYS A 317 -2.57 -25.83 10.29
CA LYS A 317 -1.46 -25.59 11.20
C LYS A 317 -1.91 -25.45 12.66
N ALA A 318 -0.94 -25.42 13.56
CA ALA A 318 -1.17 -25.34 15.00
C ALA A 318 -1.75 -24.00 15.47
N LEU A 319 -1.49 -22.91 14.74
CA LEU A 319 -1.92 -21.55 15.05
C LEU A 319 -2.51 -20.90 13.78
N PRO A 320 -3.49 -19.99 13.93
CA PRO A 320 -4.03 -19.23 12.80
C PRO A 320 -3.05 -18.15 12.30
N GLY A 321 -3.23 -17.70 11.07
CA GLY A 321 -2.47 -16.60 10.46
C GLY A 321 -1.88 -16.89 9.08
N GLY A 322 -1.80 -18.17 8.67
CA GLY A 322 -1.21 -18.56 7.39
C GLY A 322 0.20 -17.99 7.20
N VAL A 323 0.49 -17.44 6.02
CA VAL A 323 1.81 -16.86 5.70
C VAL A 323 2.22 -15.74 6.66
N MET A 324 1.27 -15.02 7.27
CA MET A 324 1.59 -13.97 8.24
C MET A 324 2.27 -14.54 9.50
N ARG A 325 1.91 -15.76 9.91
CA ARG A 325 2.48 -16.43 11.09
C ARG A 325 3.68 -17.33 10.77
N TYR A 326 3.65 -17.96 9.60
CA TYR A 326 4.59 -19.02 9.24
C TYR A 326 5.56 -18.62 8.12
N GLY A 327 5.29 -17.58 7.35
CA GLY A 327 6.16 -17.11 6.28
C GLY A 327 6.97 -15.88 6.71
N ILE A 328 6.28 -14.82 7.12
CA ILE A 328 6.90 -13.52 7.40
C ILE A 328 7.78 -13.62 8.66
N PRO A 329 9.07 -13.20 8.61
CA PRO A 329 9.96 -13.23 9.76
C PRO A 329 9.52 -12.37 10.95
N ARG A 330 9.90 -12.78 12.17
CA ARG A 330 9.45 -12.15 13.43
C ARG A 330 9.89 -10.70 13.57
N TYR A 331 11.04 -10.36 13.01
CA TYR A 331 11.55 -8.99 13.02
C TYR A 331 10.78 -8.03 12.11
N ARG A 332 9.94 -8.54 11.17
CA ARG A 332 9.02 -7.74 10.34
C ARG A 332 7.59 -7.78 10.89
N LEU A 333 7.16 -8.96 11.33
CA LEU A 333 5.82 -9.18 11.88
C LEU A 333 5.91 -10.04 13.15
N PRO A 334 5.89 -9.40 14.33
CA PRO A 334 5.79 -10.09 15.61
C PRO A 334 4.50 -10.90 15.71
N ASP A 335 4.54 -12.05 16.37
CA ASP A 335 3.36 -12.90 16.58
C ASP A 335 2.28 -12.15 17.36
N GLU A 336 2.70 -11.29 18.29
CA GLU A 336 1.85 -10.50 19.19
C GLU A 336 0.98 -9.50 18.42
N ALA A 337 1.53 -8.88 17.36
CA ALA A 337 0.78 -7.96 16.51
C ALA A 337 -0.35 -8.68 15.75
N LEU A 338 -0.07 -9.88 15.26
CA LEU A 338 -1.06 -10.73 14.60
C LEU A 338 -2.06 -11.32 15.60
N ASP A 339 -1.63 -11.69 16.81
CA ASP A 339 -2.50 -12.21 17.85
C ASP A 339 -3.51 -11.16 18.31
N LYS A 340 -3.13 -9.88 18.43
CA LYS A 340 -4.08 -8.78 18.67
C LYS A 340 -5.22 -8.77 17.65
N ASP A 341 -4.90 -8.82 16.37
CA ASP A 341 -5.90 -8.80 15.28
C ASP A 341 -6.82 -10.05 15.35
N ILE A 342 -6.25 -11.23 15.60
CA ILE A 342 -7.00 -12.49 15.67
C ILE A 342 -7.91 -12.55 16.91
N GLU A 343 -7.49 -12.02 18.05
CA GLU A 343 -8.33 -11.97 19.25
C GLU A 343 -9.58 -11.11 19.04
N VAL A 344 -9.50 -10.04 18.24
CA VAL A 344 -10.70 -9.26 17.85
C VAL A 344 -11.70 -10.15 17.10
N ILE A 345 -11.22 -10.91 16.13
CA ILE A 345 -12.05 -11.81 15.32
C ILE A 345 -12.67 -12.91 16.18
N LYS A 346 -11.89 -13.53 17.07
CA LYS A 346 -12.40 -14.53 18.03
C LYS A 346 -13.43 -13.93 18.99
N ALA A 347 -13.23 -12.69 19.42
CA ALA A 347 -14.14 -12.00 20.33
C ALA A 347 -15.52 -11.78 19.69
N LEU A 348 -15.63 -11.72 18.36
CA LEU A 348 -16.90 -11.70 17.62
C LEU A 348 -17.65 -13.06 17.60
N GLY A 349 -17.06 -14.11 18.19
CA GLY A 349 -17.67 -15.45 18.27
C GLY A 349 -17.26 -16.40 17.16
N VAL A 350 -16.23 -16.06 16.38
CA VAL A 350 -15.65 -16.94 15.36
C VAL A 350 -14.92 -18.11 16.03
N GLU A 351 -15.26 -19.34 15.65
CA GLU A 351 -14.55 -20.55 16.08
C GLU A 351 -13.39 -20.85 15.12
N ILE A 352 -12.18 -21.08 15.64
CA ILE A 352 -11.02 -21.46 14.83
C ILE A 352 -10.53 -22.85 15.26
N LYS A 353 -10.63 -23.82 14.36
CA LYS A 353 -10.18 -25.20 14.53
C LYS A 353 -8.83 -25.40 13.86
N CYS A 354 -7.77 -25.20 14.64
CA CYS A 354 -6.40 -25.50 14.25
C CYS A 354 -6.15 -27.01 14.17
N ASN A 355 -5.02 -27.41 13.58
CA ASN A 355 -4.63 -28.80 13.35
C ASN A 355 -5.70 -29.63 12.62
N THR A 356 -6.47 -29.00 11.74
CA THR A 356 -7.54 -29.65 10.98
C THR A 356 -7.32 -29.43 9.49
N THR A 357 -6.86 -30.48 8.80
CA THR A 357 -6.57 -30.46 7.37
C THR A 357 -7.80 -30.90 6.57
N VAL A 358 -8.41 -29.99 5.84
CA VAL A 358 -9.51 -30.33 4.93
C VAL A 358 -9.00 -31.21 3.79
N GLY A 359 -9.75 -32.25 3.44
CA GLY A 359 -9.35 -33.32 2.52
C GLY A 359 -8.71 -34.53 3.22
N LYS A 360 -8.31 -34.40 4.49
CA LYS A 360 -7.75 -35.49 5.30
C LYS A 360 -8.52 -35.75 6.59
N ASP A 361 -8.68 -34.73 7.43
CA ASP A 361 -9.33 -34.83 8.73
C ASP A 361 -10.84 -34.56 8.65
N ILE A 362 -11.27 -33.74 7.68
CA ILE A 362 -12.67 -33.50 7.30
C ILE A 362 -12.74 -33.28 5.79
N THR A 363 -13.73 -33.85 5.12
CA THR A 363 -13.88 -33.69 3.66
C THR A 363 -14.68 -32.44 3.29
N LEU A 364 -14.51 -31.96 2.05
CA LEU A 364 -15.29 -30.83 1.57
C LEU A 364 -16.80 -31.15 1.47
N ASP A 365 -17.16 -32.42 1.20
CA ASP A 365 -18.55 -32.87 1.17
C ASP A 365 -19.18 -32.83 2.57
N GLU A 366 -18.45 -33.25 3.61
CA GLU A 366 -18.91 -33.13 4.99
C GLU A 366 -19.12 -31.66 5.41
N LEU A 367 -18.28 -30.74 4.91
CA LEU A 367 -18.46 -29.31 5.16
C LEU A 367 -19.71 -28.79 4.45
N LYS A 368 -19.94 -29.18 3.20
CA LYS A 368 -21.17 -28.82 2.45
C LYS A 368 -22.44 -29.32 3.14
N GLU A 369 -22.42 -30.48 3.79
CA GLU A 369 -23.57 -31.01 4.52
C GLU A 369 -23.86 -30.27 5.84
N LYS A 370 -22.81 -29.75 6.51
CA LYS A 370 -22.90 -29.14 7.84
C LYS A 370 -23.05 -27.62 7.82
N TYR A 371 -22.69 -26.97 6.71
CA TYR A 371 -22.64 -25.52 6.55
C TYR A 371 -23.40 -25.08 5.30
N ASP A 372 -23.98 -23.89 5.34
CA ASP A 372 -24.83 -23.36 4.28
C ASP A 372 -24.01 -22.80 3.10
N ALA A 373 -22.77 -22.37 3.38
CA ALA A 373 -21.78 -21.92 2.42
C ALA A 373 -20.36 -22.27 2.90
N VAL A 374 -19.43 -22.38 1.94
CA VAL A 374 -18.00 -22.63 2.22
C VAL A 374 -17.14 -21.59 1.50
N PHE A 375 -16.12 -21.07 2.19
CA PHE A 375 -15.13 -20.15 1.63
C PHE A 375 -13.73 -20.79 1.61
N LEU A 376 -13.06 -20.72 0.46
CA LEU A 376 -11.69 -21.19 0.25
C LEU A 376 -10.70 -20.03 0.37
N GLY A 377 -9.88 -20.07 1.42
CA GLY A 377 -8.81 -19.11 1.71
C GLY A 377 -7.47 -19.80 1.93
N THR A 378 -7.17 -20.85 1.17
CA THR A 378 -6.02 -21.76 1.42
C THR A 378 -4.66 -21.20 1.00
N GLY A 379 -4.63 -20.08 0.25
CA GLY A 379 -3.39 -19.42 -0.18
C GLY A 379 -2.51 -20.27 -1.10
N PHE A 380 -1.26 -19.84 -1.29
CA PHE A 380 -0.23 -20.59 -2.01
C PHE A 380 0.71 -21.32 -1.04
N THR A 381 0.53 -22.63 -0.91
CA THR A 381 1.25 -23.46 0.06
C THR A 381 2.42 -24.24 -0.53
N THR A 382 2.55 -24.28 -1.87
CA THR A 382 3.61 -25.05 -2.55
C THR A 382 4.66 -24.13 -3.15
N GLY A 383 5.93 -24.54 -3.09
CA GLY A 383 7.05 -23.83 -3.72
C GLY A 383 7.28 -24.28 -5.15
N ARG A 384 7.74 -23.37 -6.01
CA ARG A 384 8.21 -23.71 -7.36
C ARG A 384 9.70 -24.07 -7.32
N SER A 385 10.07 -25.07 -8.12
CA SER A 385 11.48 -25.46 -8.31
C SER A 385 12.00 -24.99 -9.66
N THR A 386 13.29 -24.63 -9.70
CA THR A 386 14.00 -24.29 -10.95
C THR A 386 14.15 -25.51 -11.86
N ARG A 387 14.06 -26.72 -11.30
CA ARG A 387 14.21 -28.01 -12.00
C ARG A 387 15.54 -28.17 -12.74
N VAL A 388 16.56 -27.39 -12.37
CA VAL A 388 17.91 -27.60 -12.89
C VAL A 388 18.49 -28.90 -12.33
N PRO A 389 19.46 -29.53 -13.01
CA PRO A 389 20.09 -30.75 -12.49
C PRO A 389 20.60 -30.57 -11.05
N GLY A 390 20.30 -31.56 -10.20
CA GLY A 390 20.69 -31.61 -8.78
C GLY A 390 19.74 -30.90 -7.80
N THR A 391 18.59 -30.37 -8.26
CA THR A 391 17.55 -29.76 -7.40
C THR A 391 16.81 -30.75 -6.49
N ASP A 392 16.93 -32.05 -6.76
CA ASP A 392 16.39 -33.16 -5.95
C ASP A 392 17.27 -33.49 -4.73
N HIS A 393 18.44 -32.88 -4.60
CA HIS A 393 19.33 -33.10 -3.47
C HIS A 393 18.70 -32.63 -2.14
N LYS A 394 18.83 -33.42 -1.07
CA LYS A 394 18.21 -33.16 0.25
C LYS A 394 18.53 -31.81 0.92
N ASN A 395 19.62 -31.16 0.52
CA ASN A 395 20.02 -29.82 0.99
C ASN A 395 19.58 -28.69 0.04
N VAL A 396 18.72 -29.00 -0.93
CA VAL A 396 17.96 -28.02 -1.71
C VAL A 396 16.58 -27.94 -1.07
N LEU A 397 16.27 -26.81 -0.45
CA LEU A 397 15.03 -26.61 0.29
C LEU A 397 14.13 -25.60 -0.42
N MET A 398 12.83 -25.69 -0.17
CA MET A 398 11.88 -24.64 -0.54
C MET A 398 11.86 -23.57 0.56
N ALA A 399 11.66 -22.30 0.16
CA ALA A 399 11.67 -21.18 1.09
C ALA A 399 10.59 -21.27 2.19
N LEU A 400 9.33 -21.57 1.83
CA LEU A 400 8.22 -21.57 2.79
C LEU A 400 8.39 -22.58 3.94
N PRO A 401 8.69 -23.88 3.68
CA PRO A 401 8.94 -24.82 4.77
C PRO A 401 10.11 -24.43 5.68
N LEU A 402 11.15 -23.78 5.13
CA LEU A 402 12.28 -23.31 5.93
C LEU A 402 11.87 -22.12 6.82
N LEU A 403 11.15 -21.14 6.28
CA LEU A 403 10.63 -20.00 7.04
C LEU A 403 9.68 -20.45 8.14
N GLU A 404 8.79 -21.41 7.83
CA GLU A 404 7.89 -22.03 8.81
C GLU A 404 8.67 -22.63 9.97
N LYS A 405 9.69 -23.43 9.66
CA LYS A 405 10.56 -24.07 10.66
C LYS A 405 11.32 -23.06 11.50
N ILE A 406 11.81 -21.97 10.89
CA ILE A 406 12.47 -20.87 11.60
C ILE A 406 11.47 -20.21 12.56
N ARG A 407 10.25 -19.89 12.10
CA ARG A 407 9.20 -19.29 12.93
C ARG A 407 8.83 -20.19 14.11
N ASP A 408 8.66 -21.49 13.87
CA ASP A 408 8.35 -22.46 14.94
C ASP A 408 9.48 -22.54 15.97
N TYR A 409 10.73 -22.63 15.51
CA TYR A 409 11.90 -22.64 16.39
C TYR A 409 12.04 -21.35 17.22
N LEU A 410 11.73 -20.19 16.66
CA LEU A 410 11.78 -18.93 17.40
C LEU A 410 10.62 -18.77 18.39
N ARG A 411 9.50 -19.47 18.20
CA ARG A 411 8.37 -19.49 19.13
C ARG A 411 8.62 -20.43 20.30
N ASP A 412 9.19 -21.60 20.05
CA ASP A 412 9.47 -22.60 21.08
C ASP A 412 10.84 -23.28 20.84
N PRO A 413 11.95 -22.62 21.19
CA PRO A 413 13.30 -23.16 20.95
C PRO A 413 13.59 -24.46 21.70
N GLU A 414 12.84 -24.77 22.76
CA GLU A 414 13.04 -25.95 23.60
C GLU A 414 12.41 -27.22 22.99
N ASN A 415 11.24 -27.08 22.36
CA ASN A 415 10.50 -28.23 21.81
C ASN A 415 10.47 -28.30 20.28
N ALA A 416 10.61 -27.18 19.57
CA ALA A 416 10.53 -27.17 18.11
C ALA A 416 11.82 -27.70 17.46
N GLU A 417 11.67 -28.29 16.27
CA GLU A 417 12.82 -28.78 15.52
C GLU A 417 13.70 -27.62 15.04
N LYS A 418 14.97 -27.64 15.44
CA LYS A 418 15.94 -26.62 15.04
C LYS A 418 16.07 -26.56 13.51
N PRO A 419 15.95 -25.37 12.88
CA PRO A 419 16.13 -25.24 11.44
C PRO A 419 17.59 -25.52 11.05
N PRO A 420 17.84 -25.95 9.80
CA PRO A 420 19.20 -26.10 9.32
C PRO A 420 19.88 -24.73 9.20
N ILE A 421 21.06 -24.59 9.81
CA ILE A 421 21.87 -23.37 9.78
C ILE A 421 23.21 -23.70 9.11
N PRO A 422 23.27 -23.64 7.77
CA PRO A 422 24.47 -23.99 7.02
C PRO A 422 25.61 -23.00 7.29
N ALA A 423 26.86 -23.41 7.06
CA ALA A 423 28.02 -22.53 7.02
C ALA A 423 28.06 -21.65 5.75
N SER A 424 27.35 -22.05 4.68
CA SER A 424 27.20 -21.25 3.46
C SER A 424 25.87 -21.53 2.76
N LEU A 425 25.02 -20.51 2.64
CA LEU A 425 23.72 -20.60 1.98
C LEU A 425 23.73 -19.88 0.62
N ILE A 426 23.03 -20.45 -0.37
CA ILE A 426 22.66 -19.77 -1.62
C ILE A 426 21.14 -19.72 -1.70
N VAL A 427 20.56 -18.54 -1.84
CA VAL A 427 19.12 -18.32 -2.06
C VAL A 427 18.90 -17.96 -3.52
N ILE A 428 17.99 -18.66 -4.20
CA ILE A 428 17.61 -18.39 -5.58
C ILE A 428 16.27 -17.64 -5.58
N GLY A 429 16.29 -16.37 -6.01
CA GLY A 429 15.12 -15.50 -6.13
C GLY A 429 15.43 -14.05 -5.76
N GLY A 430 14.70 -13.11 -6.37
CA GLY A 430 14.85 -11.67 -6.12
C GLY A 430 13.70 -11.00 -5.35
N GLY A 431 12.68 -11.76 -4.91
CA GLY A 431 11.51 -11.22 -4.22
C GLY A 431 11.63 -11.19 -2.69
N ASN A 432 10.63 -10.64 -2.02
CA ASN A 432 10.59 -10.52 -0.54
C ASN A 432 10.83 -11.85 0.19
N VAL A 433 10.28 -12.96 -0.31
CA VAL A 433 10.51 -14.30 0.28
C VAL A 433 11.99 -14.69 0.25
N ALA A 434 12.74 -14.31 -0.79
CA ALA A 434 14.18 -14.57 -0.87
C ALA A 434 14.94 -13.74 0.17
N MET A 435 14.56 -12.46 0.35
CA MET A 435 15.13 -11.59 1.39
C MET A 435 14.84 -12.13 2.78
N ASP A 436 13.59 -12.53 3.05
CA ASP A 436 13.15 -13.11 4.32
C ASP A 436 13.97 -14.35 4.69
N VAL A 437 14.20 -15.26 3.73
CA VAL A 437 15.08 -16.44 3.93
C VAL A 437 16.50 -16.00 4.20
N ALA A 438 17.07 -15.14 3.36
CA ALA A 438 18.47 -14.78 3.41
C ALA A 438 18.83 -14.09 4.73
N ARG A 439 18.03 -13.10 5.13
CA ARG A 439 18.16 -12.34 6.39
C ARG A 439 17.91 -13.21 7.61
N SER A 440 16.90 -14.08 7.57
CA SER A 440 16.64 -15.01 8.70
C SER A 440 17.81 -15.97 8.91
N VAL A 441 18.40 -16.53 7.85
CA VAL A 441 19.56 -17.43 8.01
C VAL A 441 20.82 -16.66 8.40
N ALA A 442 21.03 -15.43 7.91
CA ALA A 442 22.15 -14.58 8.34
C ALA A 442 22.11 -14.31 9.85
N ARG A 443 20.92 -13.95 10.38
CA ARG A 443 20.68 -13.77 11.81
C ARG A 443 20.95 -15.06 12.60
N LEU A 444 20.44 -16.20 12.14
CA LEU A 444 20.70 -17.49 12.80
C LEU A 444 22.19 -17.86 12.79
N GLN A 445 22.92 -17.62 11.69
CA GLN A 445 24.37 -17.84 11.64
C GLN A 445 25.08 -16.99 12.70
N LYS A 446 24.75 -15.70 12.77
CA LYS A 446 25.33 -14.77 13.74
C LYS A 446 25.04 -15.18 15.19
N MET A 447 23.79 -15.53 15.49
CA MET A 447 23.36 -16.01 16.82
C MET A 447 24.06 -17.31 17.25
N GLU A 448 24.48 -18.15 16.31
CA GLU A 448 25.31 -19.34 16.59
C GLU A 448 26.82 -19.06 16.66
N GLY A 449 27.23 -17.79 16.57
CA GLY A 449 28.64 -17.40 16.54
C GLY A 449 29.35 -17.75 15.24
N LYS A 450 28.62 -18.02 14.15
CA LYS A 450 29.16 -18.27 12.82
C LYS A 450 29.34 -16.94 12.07
N LYS A 451 30.27 -16.92 11.11
CA LYS A 451 30.38 -15.82 10.15
C LYS A 451 29.19 -15.86 9.18
N ILE A 452 28.62 -14.69 8.91
CA ILE A 452 27.56 -14.54 7.90
C ILE A 452 28.12 -14.88 6.52
N ASN A 453 27.48 -15.84 5.87
CA ASN A 453 27.86 -16.35 4.55
C ASN A 453 26.61 -16.78 3.80
N VAL A 454 25.81 -15.79 3.43
CA VAL A 454 24.57 -15.94 2.69
C VAL A 454 24.73 -15.23 1.36
N LYS A 455 24.46 -15.94 0.26
CA LYS A 455 24.43 -15.39 -1.09
C LYS A 455 23.00 -15.40 -1.61
N VAL A 456 22.57 -14.33 -2.26
CA VAL A 456 21.32 -14.27 -3.03
C VAL A 456 21.66 -14.16 -4.50
N THR A 457 20.99 -14.94 -5.35
CA THR A 457 21.09 -14.84 -6.80
C THR A 457 19.70 -14.65 -7.41
N SER A 458 19.60 -13.77 -8.40
CA SER A 458 18.35 -13.39 -9.06
C SER A 458 18.56 -13.26 -10.57
N LEU A 459 17.48 -13.43 -11.34
CA LEU A 459 17.50 -13.19 -12.78
C LEU A 459 17.57 -11.69 -13.08
N GLU A 460 16.88 -10.93 -12.24
CA GLU A 460 16.74 -9.48 -12.27
C GLU A 460 18.07 -8.81 -11.92
N SER A 461 18.33 -7.65 -12.53
CA SER A 461 19.36 -6.74 -12.05
C SER A 461 19.00 -6.23 -10.64
N MET A 462 19.96 -5.59 -9.97
CA MET A 462 19.74 -5.06 -8.61
C MET A 462 18.58 -4.05 -8.54
N GLU A 463 18.39 -3.28 -9.62
CA GLU A 463 17.37 -2.23 -9.72
C GLU A 463 15.99 -2.78 -10.10
N GLU A 464 15.94 -3.99 -10.67
CA GLU A 464 14.72 -4.65 -11.14
C GLU A 464 14.21 -5.73 -10.17
N MET A 465 14.92 -5.97 -9.06
CA MET A 465 14.52 -6.97 -8.06
C MET A 465 13.08 -6.72 -7.58
N PRO A 466 12.21 -7.75 -7.54
CA PRO A 466 10.84 -7.58 -7.06
C PRO A 466 10.69 -7.35 -5.55
N ALA A 467 11.75 -7.52 -4.77
CA ALA A 467 11.74 -7.23 -3.34
C ALA A 467 11.60 -5.73 -3.07
N ASP A 468 11.00 -5.39 -1.93
CA ASP A 468 10.95 -4.00 -1.48
C ASP A 468 12.38 -3.49 -1.28
N LEU A 469 12.64 -2.24 -1.69
CA LEU A 469 13.99 -1.65 -1.63
C LEU A 469 14.56 -1.68 -0.20
N GLU A 470 13.71 -1.45 0.80
CA GLU A 470 14.02 -1.56 2.24
C GLU A 470 14.67 -2.93 2.53
N GLU A 471 14.06 -4.03 2.11
CA GLU A 471 14.54 -5.39 2.35
C GLU A 471 15.91 -5.67 1.70
N ILE A 472 16.14 -5.09 0.52
CA ILE A 472 17.42 -5.22 -0.21
C ILE A 472 18.53 -4.43 0.50
N VAL A 473 18.24 -3.20 0.93
CA VAL A 473 19.19 -2.34 1.65
C VAL A 473 19.54 -2.97 2.99
N GLU A 474 18.53 -3.35 3.77
CA GLU A 474 18.70 -4.01 5.06
C GLU A 474 19.47 -5.33 4.94
N GLY A 475 19.21 -6.10 3.89
CA GLY A 475 19.96 -7.33 3.61
C GLY A 475 21.44 -7.08 3.37
N LYS A 476 21.81 -6.00 2.67
CA LYS A 476 23.22 -5.61 2.48
C LYS A 476 23.88 -5.21 3.80
N GLU A 477 23.18 -4.43 4.62
CA GLU A 477 23.66 -3.99 5.93
C GLU A 477 23.88 -5.17 6.88
N GLU A 478 23.03 -6.20 6.79
CA GLU A 478 23.18 -7.47 7.50
C GLU A 478 24.28 -8.39 6.91
N GLY A 479 24.97 -7.97 5.84
CA GLY A 479 26.14 -8.68 5.27
C GLY A 479 25.81 -9.75 4.23
N ILE A 480 24.62 -9.72 3.62
CA ILE A 480 24.23 -10.62 2.54
C ILE A 480 24.95 -10.22 1.24
N MET A 481 25.45 -11.22 0.51
CA MET A 481 26.11 -11.02 -0.78
C MET A 481 25.12 -11.22 -1.93
N PHE A 482 25.02 -10.26 -2.84
CA PHE A 482 24.10 -10.32 -3.98
C PHE A 482 24.83 -10.65 -5.28
N PHE A 483 24.25 -11.56 -6.06
CA PHE A 483 24.67 -12.00 -7.38
C PHE A 483 23.51 -11.78 -8.36
N PRO A 484 23.16 -10.51 -8.66
CA PRO A 484 22.06 -10.17 -9.57
C PRO A 484 22.41 -10.52 -11.02
N SER A 485 21.41 -10.55 -11.89
CA SER A 485 21.57 -10.88 -13.31
C SER A 485 22.23 -12.26 -13.54
N ARG A 486 21.91 -13.25 -12.72
CA ARG A 486 22.45 -14.61 -12.79
C ARG A 486 21.33 -15.65 -12.70
N GLY A 487 21.24 -16.54 -13.70
CA GLY A 487 20.29 -17.66 -13.71
C GLY A 487 20.91 -18.98 -13.30
N PRO A 488 20.22 -19.83 -12.51
CA PRO A 488 20.73 -21.16 -12.15
C PRO A 488 20.78 -22.09 -13.36
N LYS A 489 21.82 -22.92 -13.45
CA LYS A 489 21.97 -23.96 -14.49
C LYS A 489 22.16 -25.36 -13.95
N GLU A 490 22.82 -25.51 -12.80
CA GLU A 490 23.11 -26.82 -12.21
C GLU A 490 23.54 -26.65 -10.75
N VAL A 491 23.03 -27.50 -9.87
CA VAL A 491 23.56 -27.65 -8.50
C VAL A 491 24.82 -28.52 -8.60
N VAL A 492 25.97 -27.94 -8.25
CA VAL A 492 27.26 -28.63 -8.35
C VAL A 492 27.43 -29.53 -7.14
N ILE A 493 27.42 -30.85 -7.37
CA ILE A 493 27.54 -31.87 -6.32
C ILE A 493 28.85 -32.63 -6.49
N LYS A 494 29.65 -32.72 -5.41
CA LYS A 494 30.87 -33.54 -5.34
C LYS A 494 30.80 -34.42 -4.11
N ASP A 495 31.09 -35.71 -4.26
CA ASP A 495 31.05 -36.71 -3.19
C ASP A 495 29.73 -36.69 -2.38
N GLY A 496 28.61 -36.48 -3.07
CA GLY A 496 27.28 -36.40 -2.45
C GLY A 496 27.03 -35.15 -1.60
N LYS A 497 27.85 -34.11 -1.73
CA LYS A 497 27.68 -32.80 -1.07
C LYS A 497 27.56 -31.69 -2.10
N ILE A 498 26.71 -30.71 -1.83
CA ILE A 498 26.65 -29.48 -2.62
C ILE A 498 27.94 -28.70 -2.37
N VAL A 499 28.61 -28.27 -3.44
CA VAL A 499 29.78 -27.38 -3.38
C VAL A 499 29.50 -26.01 -3.99
N GLY A 500 28.38 -25.86 -4.71
CA GLY A 500 27.93 -24.57 -5.21
C GLY A 500 26.79 -24.66 -6.20
N LEU A 501 26.42 -23.51 -6.75
CA LEU A 501 25.43 -23.35 -7.80
C LEU A 501 26.12 -22.78 -9.05
N LYS A 502 26.09 -23.54 -10.15
CA LYS A 502 26.52 -23.05 -11.45
C LYS A 502 25.44 -22.12 -11.99
N THR A 503 25.84 -20.91 -12.34
CA THR A 503 24.97 -19.89 -12.90
C THR A 503 25.50 -19.40 -14.24
N VAL A 504 24.63 -18.77 -15.03
CA VAL A 504 24.99 -18.02 -16.24
C VAL A 504 24.47 -16.59 -16.14
N ALA A 505 25.06 -15.65 -16.88
CA ALA A 505 24.55 -14.29 -16.94
C ALA A 505 23.14 -14.26 -17.56
N CYS A 506 22.21 -13.58 -16.89
CA CYS A 506 20.90 -13.25 -17.43
C CYS A 506 20.98 -11.86 -18.06
N THR A 507 20.84 -11.78 -19.39
CA THR A 507 20.98 -10.53 -20.13
C THR A 507 19.67 -9.76 -20.20
N ARG A 508 18.54 -10.44 -20.01
CA ARG A 508 17.20 -9.86 -20.05
C ARG A 508 16.19 -10.80 -19.38
N VAL A 509 15.30 -10.29 -18.52
CA VAL A 509 14.28 -11.11 -17.84
C VAL A 509 12.96 -11.16 -18.62
N PHE A 510 12.53 -10.02 -19.16
CA PHE A 510 11.25 -9.87 -19.86
C PHE A 510 11.46 -9.65 -21.36
N ASP A 511 10.54 -10.13 -22.19
CA ASP A 511 10.52 -9.78 -23.62
C ASP A 511 10.02 -8.34 -23.85
N GLU A 512 9.97 -7.92 -25.12
CA GLU A 512 9.53 -6.58 -25.52
C GLU A 512 8.05 -6.31 -25.17
N GLU A 513 7.26 -7.37 -24.97
CA GLU A 513 5.87 -7.30 -24.51
C GLU A 513 5.73 -7.38 -22.98
N GLY A 514 6.84 -7.36 -22.23
CA GLY A 514 6.85 -7.43 -20.76
C GLY A 514 6.50 -8.81 -20.19
N ARG A 515 6.52 -9.87 -21.01
CA ARG A 515 6.27 -11.24 -20.55
C ARG A 515 7.57 -11.86 -20.03
N PHE A 516 7.45 -12.66 -18.98
CA PHE A 516 8.58 -13.38 -18.40
C PHE A 516 9.18 -14.35 -19.45
N ASN A 517 10.38 -14.05 -19.93
CA ASN A 517 11.08 -14.79 -20.98
C ASN A 517 12.61 -14.57 -20.89
N PRO A 518 13.25 -15.12 -19.84
CA PRO A 518 14.64 -14.80 -19.53
C PRO A 518 15.61 -15.29 -20.62
N GLN A 519 16.53 -14.41 -21.00
CA GLN A 519 17.61 -14.68 -21.94
C GLN A 519 18.95 -14.79 -21.21
N PHE A 520 19.80 -15.69 -21.69
CA PHE A 520 21.05 -16.03 -21.02
C PHE A 520 22.25 -15.94 -21.96
N ASP A 521 23.38 -15.49 -21.43
CA ASP A 521 24.68 -15.67 -22.06
C ASP A 521 25.33 -16.93 -21.49
N GLU A 522 25.26 -18.02 -22.25
CA GLU A 522 25.81 -19.32 -21.88
C GLU A 522 27.35 -19.34 -21.81
N SER A 523 28.03 -18.28 -22.30
CA SER A 523 29.49 -18.17 -22.23
C SER A 523 29.98 -17.63 -20.88
N ASP A 524 29.16 -16.83 -20.18
CA ASP A 524 29.47 -16.27 -18.87
C ASP A 524 29.01 -17.20 -17.73
N VAL A 525 29.81 -18.25 -17.50
CA VAL A 525 29.57 -19.24 -16.45
C VAL A 525 30.35 -18.87 -15.17
N THR A 526 29.64 -18.85 -14.04
CA THR A 526 30.21 -18.63 -12.70
C THR A 526 29.63 -19.65 -11.73
N ILE A 527 30.45 -20.14 -10.80
CA ILE A 527 30.01 -21.00 -9.71
C ILE A 527 29.95 -20.16 -8.44
N ILE A 528 28.76 -20.05 -7.86
CA ILE A 528 28.56 -19.46 -6.53
C ILE A 528 28.77 -20.59 -5.51
N GLU A 529 29.79 -20.48 -4.67
CA GLU A 529 30.11 -21.54 -3.69
C GLU A 529 29.10 -21.57 -2.53
N GLY A 530 28.69 -22.78 -2.13
CA GLY A 530 27.74 -22.99 -1.03
C GLY A 530 27.44 -24.46 -0.76
N GLU A 531 26.86 -24.75 0.42
CA GLU A 531 26.58 -26.14 0.87
C GLU A 531 25.08 -26.46 1.00
N MET A 532 24.25 -25.42 0.97
CA MET A 532 22.79 -25.49 1.00
C MET A 532 22.23 -24.48 0.00
N ILE A 533 21.14 -24.85 -0.65
CA ILE A 533 20.42 -24.01 -1.60
C ILE A 533 18.97 -23.88 -1.13
N VAL A 534 18.42 -22.68 -1.22
CA VAL A 534 16.98 -22.44 -0.99
C VAL A 534 16.35 -21.84 -2.23
N GLU A 535 15.30 -22.45 -2.74
CA GLU A 535 14.53 -21.95 -3.87
C GLU A 535 13.37 -21.07 -3.37
N ALA A 536 13.39 -19.80 -3.80
CA ALA A 536 12.42 -18.75 -3.49
C ALA A 536 11.87 -18.09 -4.76
N ILE A 537 11.65 -18.90 -5.82
CA ILE A 537 11.28 -18.44 -7.17
C ILE A 537 9.76 -18.39 -7.42
N GLY A 538 8.99 -18.25 -6.35
CA GLY A 538 7.53 -18.18 -6.39
C GLY A 538 6.82 -19.41 -5.84
N GLN A 539 5.50 -19.28 -5.72
CA GLN A 539 4.63 -20.23 -5.04
C GLN A 539 3.47 -20.68 -5.95
N ALA A 540 2.73 -21.69 -5.53
CA ALA A 540 1.57 -22.22 -6.22
C ALA A 540 0.51 -22.75 -5.23
N PRO A 541 -0.76 -22.78 -5.65
CA PRO A 541 -1.83 -23.38 -4.85
C PRO A 541 -1.71 -24.90 -4.81
N ASP A 542 -2.23 -25.50 -3.75
CA ASP A 542 -2.50 -26.94 -3.65
C ASP A 542 -4.01 -27.16 -3.57
N TYR A 543 -4.57 -27.86 -4.55
CA TYR A 543 -5.99 -28.18 -4.64
C TYR A 543 -6.30 -29.65 -4.36
N SER A 544 -5.34 -30.41 -3.82
CA SER A 544 -5.51 -31.84 -3.53
C SER A 544 -6.66 -32.17 -2.57
N TYR A 545 -7.16 -31.18 -1.83
CA TYR A 545 -8.32 -31.30 -0.94
C TYR A 545 -9.68 -31.24 -1.67
N LEU A 546 -9.70 -30.85 -2.95
CA LEU A 546 -10.92 -30.79 -3.75
C LEU A 546 -11.25 -32.17 -4.33
N PRO A 547 -12.48 -32.69 -4.13
CA PRO A 547 -12.95 -33.87 -4.85
C PRO A 547 -12.87 -33.68 -6.37
N GLU A 548 -12.60 -34.76 -7.11
CA GLU A 548 -12.49 -34.75 -8.58
C GLU A 548 -13.76 -34.19 -9.24
N GLU A 549 -14.94 -34.61 -8.77
CA GLU A 549 -16.24 -34.16 -9.28
C GLU A 549 -16.50 -32.65 -9.13
N LEU A 550 -15.89 -32.01 -8.12
CA LEU A 550 -15.97 -30.57 -7.91
C LEU A 550 -14.90 -29.86 -8.72
N SER A 551 -13.70 -30.43 -8.79
CA SER A 551 -12.57 -29.89 -9.56
C SER A 551 -12.90 -29.77 -11.05
N GLU A 552 -13.65 -30.71 -11.63
CA GLU A 552 -14.09 -30.66 -13.03
C GLU A 552 -15.10 -29.53 -13.32
N LYS A 553 -15.83 -29.06 -12.30
CA LYS A 553 -16.82 -27.99 -12.43
C LYS A 553 -16.23 -26.61 -12.18
N LEU A 554 -15.09 -26.56 -11.50
CA LEU A 554 -14.40 -25.32 -11.16
C LEU A 554 -13.62 -24.80 -12.36
N GLU A 555 -13.63 -23.48 -12.51
CA GLU A 555 -12.92 -22.79 -13.58
C GLU A 555 -11.60 -22.23 -13.05
N PHE A 556 -10.55 -22.29 -13.87
CA PHE A 556 -9.21 -21.84 -13.50
C PHE A 556 -8.60 -20.95 -14.57
N VAL A 557 -7.88 -19.91 -14.13
CA VAL A 557 -7.11 -19.00 -14.99
C VAL A 557 -5.66 -18.99 -14.53
N ARG A 558 -4.77 -19.54 -15.35
CA ARG A 558 -3.32 -19.65 -15.04
C ARG A 558 -3.05 -20.36 -13.69
N GLY A 559 -3.82 -21.40 -13.37
CA GLY A 559 -3.70 -22.17 -12.13
C GLY A 559 -4.36 -21.55 -10.91
N ARG A 560 -4.94 -20.35 -11.02
CA ARG A 560 -5.75 -19.71 -9.97
C ARG A 560 -7.22 -19.98 -10.19
N LEU A 561 -7.99 -20.05 -9.10
CA LEU A 561 -9.42 -20.27 -9.15
C LEU A 561 -10.13 -19.03 -9.70
N LEU A 562 -11.04 -19.23 -10.65
CA LEU A 562 -11.86 -18.16 -11.21
C LEU A 562 -13.11 -17.97 -10.35
N VAL A 563 -13.38 -16.71 -10.01
CA VAL A 563 -14.55 -16.29 -9.24
C VAL A 563 -15.18 -15.05 -9.87
N ASN A 564 -16.46 -14.80 -9.57
CA ASN A 564 -17.12 -13.54 -9.93
C ASN A 564 -16.69 -12.38 -9.01
N GLU A 565 -17.24 -11.18 -9.23
CA GLU A 565 -16.91 -9.96 -8.44
C GLU A 565 -17.20 -10.08 -6.94
N LYS A 566 -18.02 -11.05 -6.55
CA LYS A 566 -18.43 -11.35 -5.16
C LYS A 566 -17.70 -12.58 -4.60
N GLY A 567 -16.64 -13.05 -5.26
CA GLY A 567 -15.85 -14.20 -4.81
C GLY A 567 -16.54 -15.55 -4.96
N GLN A 568 -17.67 -15.64 -5.66
CA GLN A 568 -18.38 -16.91 -5.89
C GLN A 568 -17.73 -17.69 -7.04
N THR A 569 -17.54 -18.99 -6.84
CA THR A 569 -17.05 -19.90 -7.89
C THR A 569 -18.18 -20.28 -8.86
N SER A 570 -17.91 -21.15 -9.83
CA SER A 570 -18.94 -21.79 -10.66
C SER A 570 -19.91 -22.68 -9.86
N ILE A 571 -19.58 -23.01 -8.61
CA ILE A 571 -20.40 -23.79 -7.69
C ILE A 571 -21.12 -22.83 -6.71
N PRO A 572 -22.47 -22.78 -6.67
CA PRO A 572 -23.20 -21.72 -5.98
C PRO A 572 -22.90 -21.54 -4.47
N TRP A 573 -22.66 -22.63 -3.75
CA TRP A 573 -22.42 -22.61 -2.30
C TRP A 573 -20.93 -22.43 -1.94
N LEU A 574 -20.05 -22.36 -2.94
CA LEU A 574 -18.60 -22.32 -2.77
C LEU A 574 -18.02 -20.99 -3.25
N PHE A 575 -17.29 -20.33 -2.34
CA PHE A 575 -16.66 -19.04 -2.54
C PHE A 575 -15.15 -19.17 -2.34
N ALA A 576 -14.37 -18.22 -2.85
CA ALA A 576 -12.92 -18.20 -2.68
C ALA A 576 -12.35 -16.78 -2.74
N GLY A 577 -11.16 -16.60 -2.16
CA GLY A 577 -10.47 -15.32 -2.16
C GLY A 577 -9.04 -15.40 -1.63
N GLY A 578 -8.27 -14.31 -1.82
CA GLY A 578 -6.85 -14.25 -1.48
C GLY A 578 -5.99 -14.86 -2.58
N ASP A 579 -4.83 -15.42 -2.20
CA ASP A 579 -3.79 -15.76 -3.17
C ASP A 579 -4.25 -16.75 -4.25
N ILE A 580 -5.15 -17.68 -3.90
CA ILE A 580 -5.70 -18.66 -4.85
C ILE A 580 -6.56 -18.03 -5.96
N VAL A 581 -6.97 -16.76 -5.80
CA VAL A 581 -7.71 -15.98 -6.80
C VAL A 581 -6.80 -14.88 -7.39
N HIS A 582 -6.24 -14.01 -6.55
CA HIS A 582 -5.52 -12.81 -7.01
C HIS A 582 -3.99 -12.94 -7.02
N GLY A 583 -3.42 -13.90 -6.29
CA GLY A 583 -1.98 -13.99 -6.02
C GLY A 583 -1.58 -13.32 -4.69
N PRO A 584 -0.30 -13.41 -4.31
CA PRO A 584 0.17 -13.09 -2.96
C PRO A 584 0.16 -11.57 -2.69
N ASP A 585 -0.81 -11.11 -1.90
CA ASP A 585 -0.83 -9.77 -1.29
C ASP A 585 -1.84 -9.71 -0.14
N ILE A 586 -1.39 -9.34 1.07
CA ILE A 586 -2.20 -9.36 2.30
C ILE A 586 -3.44 -8.49 2.15
N ILE A 587 -3.28 -7.27 1.62
CA ILE A 587 -4.39 -6.30 1.56
C ILE A 587 -5.43 -6.69 0.50
N HIS A 588 -5.03 -7.36 -0.58
CA HIS A 588 -6.00 -7.98 -1.50
C HIS A 588 -6.71 -9.17 -0.84
N GLY A 589 -6.00 -9.96 -0.04
CA GLY A 589 -6.62 -11.01 0.77
C GLY A 589 -7.74 -10.46 1.66
N VAL A 590 -7.50 -9.36 2.36
CA VAL A 590 -8.53 -8.66 3.16
C VAL A 590 -9.70 -8.20 2.30
N ALA A 591 -9.43 -7.56 1.16
CA ALA A 591 -10.45 -7.09 0.23
C ALA A 591 -11.31 -8.22 -0.34
N ASP A 592 -10.69 -9.34 -0.72
CA ASP A 592 -11.38 -10.52 -1.23
C ASP A 592 -12.25 -11.17 -0.17
N GLY A 593 -11.75 -11.25 1.08
CA GLY A 593 -12.54 -11.73 2.21
C GLY A 593 -13.79 -10.89 2.43
N HIS A 594 -13.68 -9.56 2.33
CA HIS A 594 -14.83 -8.66 2.40
C HIS A 594 -15.83 -8.87 1.25
N LYS A 595 -15.35 -8.90 0.00
CA LYS A 595 -16.20 -9.12 -1.18
C LYS A 595 -16.93 -10.47 -1.11
N ALA A 596 -16.23 -11.52 -0.69
CA ALA A 596 -16.81 -12.83 -0.50
C ALA A 596 -17.82 -12.87 0.65
N ALA A 597 -17.59 -12.15 1.75
CA ALA A 597 -18.58 -12.03 2.83
C ALA A 597 -19.89 -11.42 2.32
N ILE A 598 -19.83 -10.36 1.51
CA ILE A 598 -21.01 -9.77 0.86
C ILE A 598 -21.69 -10.78 -0.08
N GLY A 599 -20.91 -11.52 -0.88
CA GLY A 599 -21.44 -12.53 -1.79
C GLY A 599 -22.14 -13.69 -1.07
N ILE A 600 -21.56 -14.16 0.03
CA ILE A 600 -22.15 -15.21 0.88
C ILE A 600 -23.44 -14.71 1.53
N ASP A 601 -23.46 -13.48 2.05
CA ASP A 601 -24.67 -12.89 2.62
C ASP A 601 -25.80 -12.76 1.57
N GLU A 602 -25.49 -12.27 0.38
CA GLU A 602 -26.45 -12.21 -0.74
C GLU A 602 -26.98 -13.60 -1.11
N PHE A 603 -26.10 -14.61 -1.18
CA PHE A 603 -26.49 -15.98 -1.49
C PHE A 603 -27.40 -16.59 -0.42
N LEU A 604 -27.07 -16.43 0.86
CA LEU A 604 -27.84 -17.00 1.96
C LEU A 604 -29.20 -16.33 2.13
N ARG A 605 -29.27 -15.00 1.99
CA ARG A 605 -30.56 -14.27 2.04
C ARG A 605 -31.51 -14.69 0.92
N ASN A 606 -31.00 -14.98 -0.28
CA ASN A 606 -31.82 -15.45 -1.39
C ASN A 606 -32.29 -16.91 -1.24
N LYS A 607 -31.74 -17.66 -0.28
CA LYS A 607 -32.13 -19.04 0.03
C LYS A 607 -33.26 -19.10 1.06
N GLU A 608 -33.39 -18.07 1.89
CA GLU A 608 -34.43 -17.94 2.93
C GLU A 608 -35.75 -17.33 2.40
N GLY A 609 -35.75 -16.73 1.22
CA GLY A 609 -36.93 -16.19 0.52
C GLY A 609 -37.34 -17.06 -0.66
#